data_AF-U4QLY9-F1
#
_entry.id   AF-U4QLY9-F1
#
_cell.length_a   1.000
_cell.length_b   1.000
_cell.length_c   1.000
_cell.angle_alpha   90.00
_cell.angle_beta   90.00
_cell.angle_gamma   90.00
#
_symmetry.space_group_name_H-M   'P 1'
#
loop_
_entity.id
_entity.type
_entity.pdbx_description
1 polymer ?
#
loop_
_entity_poly.entity_id
_entity_poly.type
_entity_poly.pdbx_seq_one_letter_code
_entity_poly.pdbx_strand_id
1 'polypeptide(L)'
;MLDLAMRGKLVKQDPNDEPASVLLEKIKAEKQELIKEKKIKKTKPLPPITDDEKPFDIPDSWEWVRCQSVTTGNFKSITPDKIKIGENLIELADIESYSGKLINVEKITEKVGSNKYQYVKGDVLFAKLRPYLKKVVLAPNNGVCTTELLPIDGININNNFLY
;
A
#
# COMPACT_ATOMS: atom_id res chain seq x y z
N MET A 1 -0.60 -22.65 -7.58
CA MET A 1 -1.81 -21.80 -7.68
C MET A 1 -1.48 -20.31 -7.65
N LEU A 2 -0.62 -19.81 -6.75
CA LEU A 2 -0.28 -18.37 -6.67
C LEU A 2 0.28 -17.78 -7.99
N ASP A 3 1.18 -18.48 -8.69
CA ASP A 3 1.76 -18.02 -9.96
C ASP A 3 0.71 -17.86 -11.08
N LEU A 4 -0.33 -18.70 -11.11
CA LEU A 4 -1.42 -18.58 -12.09
C LEU A 4 -2.31 -17.37 -11.81
N ALA A 5 -2.47 -16.98 -10.54
CA ALA A 5 -3.18 -15.78 -10.13
C ALA A 5 -2.48 -14.53 -10.65
N MET A 6 -1.16 -14.49 -10.45
CA MET A 6 -0.32 -13.37 -10.84
C MET A 6 -0.26 -13.16 -12.37
N ARG A 7 -0.52 -14.20 -13.16
CA ARG A 7 -0.59 -14.15 -14.63
C ARG A 7 -2.00 -13.91 -15.17
N GLY A 8 -3.02 -13.73 -14.32
CA GLY A 8 -4.41 -13.58 -14.75
C GLY A 8 -5.02 -14.85 -15.38
N LYS A 9 -4.42 -16.03 -15.13
CA LYS A 9 -4.83 -17.32 -15.71
C LYS A 9 -5.81 -18.12 -14.84
N LEU A 10 -6.22 -17.58 -13.69
CA LEU A 10 -7.13 -18.26 -12.76
C LEU A 10 -8.61 -18.15 -13.16
N VAL A 11 -8.98 -17.18 -13.99
CA VAL A 11 -10.35 -16.94 -14.44
C VAL A 11 -10.32 -16.66 -15.96
N LYS A 12 -11.35 -17.09 -16.69
CA LYS A 12 -11.50 -16.72 -18.10
C LYS A 12 -11.62 -15.20 -18.18
N GLN A 13 -10.72 -14.56 -18.92
CA GLN A 13 -10.75 -13.12 -19.17
C GLN A 13 -11.99 -12.80 -20.02
N ASP A 14 -12.78 -11.81 -19.59
CA ASP A 14 -13.87 -11.27 -20.41
C ASP A 14 -13.28 -10.24 -21.38
N PRO A 15 -13.43 -10.40 -22.71
CA PRO A 15 -12.99 -9.41 -23.68
C PRO A 15 -13.66 -8.04 -23.54
N ASN A 16 -14.78 -7.95 -22.82
CA ASN A 16 -15.50 -6.71 -22.56
C ASN A 16 -15.10 -6.03 -21.24
N ASP A 17 -14.21 -6.64 -20.44
CA ASP A 17 -13.73 -6.01 -19.22
C ASP A 17 -12.98 -4.71 -19.56
N GLU A 18 -13.18 -3.68 -18.74
CA GLU A 18 -12.48 -2.41 -18.87
C GLU A 18 -10.96 -2.67 -18.78
N PRO A 19 -10.17 -2.28 -19.81
CA PRO A 19 -8.74 -2.51 -19.79
C PRO A 19 -8.09 -1.65 -18.70
N ALA A 20 -7.01 -2.17 -18.11
CA ALA A 20 -6.28 -1.48 -17.04
C ALA A 20 -5.84 -0.06 -17.44
N SER A 21 -5.58 0.19 -18.72
CA SER A 21 -5.23 1.51 -19.25
C SER A 21 -6.27 2.59 -18.90
N VAL A 22 -7.57 2.27 -18.95
CA VAL A 22 -8.65 3.21 -18.60
C VAL A 22 -8.63 3.53 -17.10
N LEU A 23 -8.44 2.52 -16.26
CA LEU A 23 -8.28 2.71 -14.82
C LEU A 23 -7.04 3.57 -14.52
N LEU A 24 -5.94 3.34 -15.22
CA LEU A 24 -4.69 4.09 -15.02
C LEU A 24 -4.82 5.56 -15.40
N GLU A 25 -5.58 5.90 -16.44
CA GLU A 25 -5.90 7.29 -16.76
C GLU A 25 -6.74 7.96 -15.66
N LYS A 26 -7.76 7.25 -15.12
CA LYS A 26 -8.54 7.72 -13.95
C LYS A 26 -7.64 7.96 -12.74
N ILE A 27 -6.71 7.03 -12.46
CA ILE A 27 -5.74 7.14 -11.36
C ILE A 27 -4.81 8.34 -11.55
N LYS A 28 -4.29 8.56 -12.77
CA LYS A 28 -3.43 9.71 -13.07
C LYS A 28 -4.18 11.02 -12.82
N ALA A 29 -5.44 11.12 -13.26
CA ALA A 29 -6.28 12.29 -13.04
C ALA A 29 -6.53 12.54 -11.54
N GLU A 30 -7.03 11.53 -10.82
CA GLU A 30 -7.29 11.61 -9.37
C GLU A 30 -6.02 12.01 -8.60
N LYS A 31 -4.88 11.43 -8.95
CA LYS A 31 -3.60 11.76 -8.33
C LYS A 31 -3.21 13.21 -8.56
N GLN A 32 -3.46 13.77 -9.76
CA GLN A 32 -3.20 15.18 -10.04
C GLN A 32 -4.11 16.09 -9.20
N GLU A 33 -5.37 15.72 -9.01
CA GLU A 33 -6.30 16.45 -8.14
C GLU A 33 -5.83 16.42 -6.68
N LEU A 34 -5.47 15.26 -6.15
CA LEU A 34 -4.93 15.12 -4.80
C LEU A 34 -3.62 15.93 -4.58
N ILE A 35 -2.77 16.03 -5.62
CA ILE A 35 -1.57 16.90 -5.59
C ILE A 35 -1.99 18.38 -5.56
N LYS A 36 -2.97 18.78 -6.38
CA LYS A 36 -3.49 20.16 -6.43
C LYS A 36 -4.10 20.58 -5.09
N GLU A 37 -4.81 19.66 -4.44
CA GLU A 37 -5.37 19.83 -3.09
C GLU A 37 -4.33 19.74 -1.97
N LYS A 38 -3.06 19.48 -2.29
CA LYS A 38 -1.95 19.29 -1.33
C LYS A 38 -2.17 18.14 -0.33
N LYS A 39 -3.06 17.19 -0.63
CA LYS A 39 -3.26 15.97 0.15
C LYS A 39 -2.09 15.01 -0.01
N ILE A 40 -1.48 14.99 -1.20
CA ILE A 40 -0.29 14.20 -1.50
C ILE A 40 0.82 15.08 -2.10
N LYS A 41 2.08 14.71 -1.86
CA LYS A 41 3.24 15.42 -2.44
C LYS A 41 3.47 14.98 -3.88
N LYS A 42 3.88 15.92 -4.73
CA LYS A 42 4.31 15.62 -6.10
C LYS A 42 5.54 14.72 -6.07
N THR A 43 5.42 13.53 -6.63
CA THR A 43 6.51 12.58 -6.78
C THR A 43 7.28 12.85 -8.07
N LYS A 44 8.56 12.49 -8.11
CA LYS A 44 9.36 12.54 -9.35
C LYS A 44 8.75 11.56 -10.38
N PRO A 45 8.84 11.86 -11.68
CA PRO A 45 8.48 10.90 -12.72
C PRO A 45 9.30 9.62 -12.53
N LEU A 46 8.62 8.47 -12.57
CA LEU A 46 9.26 7.17 -12.51
C LEU A 46 9.77 6.77 -13.90
N PRO A 47 10.86 6.00 -13.98
CA PRO A 47 11.31 5.47 -15.26
C PRO A 47 10.23 4.58 -15.89
N PRO A 48 10.11 4.57 -17.23
CA PRO A 48 9.23 3.64 -17.92
C PRO A 48 9.61 2.20 -17.56
N ILE A 49 8.62 1.30 -17.60
CA ILE A 49 8.86 -0.13 -17.42
C ILE A 49 9.37 -0.67 -18.76
N THR A 50 10.57 -1.23 -18.73
CA THR A 50 11.19 -1.84 -19.91
C THR A 50 10.70 -3.28 -20.10
N ASP A 51 10.83 -3.84 -21.30
CA ASP A 51 10.40 -5.22 -21.56
C ASP A 51 11.21 -6.24 -20.75
N ASP A 52 12.49 -5.96 -20.46
CA ASP A 52 13.36 -6.81 -19.64
C ASP A 52 12.92 -6.87 -18.16
N GLU A 53 12.15 -5.87 -17.69
CA GLU A 53 11.61 -5.86 -16.33
C GLU A 53 10.30 -6.65 -16.19
N LYS A 54 9.70 -7.09 -17.29
CA LYS A 54 8.43 -7.82 -17.29
C LYS A 54 8.72 -9.31 -17.04
N PRO A 55 8.39 -9.85 -15.86
CA PRO A 55 8.78 -11.21 -15.49
C PRO A 55 8.02 -12.30 -16.27
N PHE A 56 6.84 -11.96 -16.81
CA PHE A 56 5.98 -12.88 -17.55
C PHE A 56 4.94 -12.13 -18.38
N ASP A 57 4.35 -12.86 -19.33
CA ASP A 57 3.20 -12.40 -20.11
C ASP A 57 1.95 -12.29 -19.25
N ILE A 58 1.23 -11.19 -19.43
CA ILE A 58 -0.05 -10.88 -18.81
C ILE A 58 -1.13 -10.81 -19.89
N PRO A 59 -2.42 -10.91 -19.54
CA PRO A 59 -3.51 -10.69 -20.49
C PRO A 59 -3.49 -9.28 -21.07
N ASP A 60 -4.02 -9.10 -22.29
CA ASP A 60 -4.10 -7.79 -22.96
C ASP A 60 -4.93 -6.75 -22.18
N SER A 61 -5.82 -7.21 -21.30
CA SER A 61 -6.61 -6.38 -20.40
C SER A 61 -5.80 -5.82 -19.21
N TRP A 62 -4.61 -6.36 -18.94
CA TRP A 62 -3.77 -6.00 -17.81
C TRP A 62 -2.60 -5.12 -18.27
N GLU A 63 -2.08 -4.30 -17.36
CA GLU A 63 -0.93 -3.45 -17.64
C GLU A 63 0.07 -3.47 -16.49
N TRP A 64 1.36 -3.59 -16.83
CA TRP A 64 2.44 -3.50 -15.86
C TRP A 64 2.59 -2.04 -15.41
N VAL A 65 2.54 -1.82 -14.10
CA VAL A 65 2.67 -0.48 -13.50
C VAL A 65 3.57 -0.49 -12.28
N ARG A 66 4.25 0.64 -12.03
CA ARG A 66 4.99 0.82 -10.78
C ARG A 66 3.98 1.00 -9.66
N CYS A 67 4.17 0.31 -8.52
CA CYS A 67 3.28 0.43 -7.36
C CYS A 67 3.10 1.90 -6.91
N GLN A 68 4.16 2.70 -6.95
CA GLN A 68 4.08 4.13 -6.62
C GLN A 68 3.22 4.95 -7.59
N SER A 69 2.97 4.48 -8.82
CA SER A 69 2.07 5.18 -9.77
C SER A 69 0.62 5.12 -9.31
N VAL A 70 0.22 4.00 -8.72
CA VAL A 70 -1.17 3.69 -8.35
C VAL A 70 -1.48 3.81 -6.86
N THR A 71 -0.48 4.23 -6.08
CA THR A 71 -0.62 4.47 -4.64
C THR A 71 -0.38 5.94 -4.31
N THR A 72 -0.85 6.36 -3.14
CA THR A 72 -0.63 7.73 -2.62
C THR A 72 0.85 8.02 -2.38
N GLY A 73 1.63 6.99 -2.03
CA GLY A 73 3.10 7.01 -1.94
C GLY A 73 3.67 8.03 -0.94
N ASN A 74 2.84 8.56 -0.04
CA ASN A 74 3.19 9.61 0.90
C ASN A 74 2.91 9.17 2.33
N PHE A 75 3.95 8.72 3.02
CA PHE A 75 3.84 8.32 4.42
C PHE A 75 3.89 9.56 5.32
N LYS A 76 2.79 9.82 6.02
CA LYS A 76 2.68 10.98 6.90
C LYS A 76 3.43 10.73 8.20
N SER A 77 4.68 11.21 8.28
CA SER A 77 5.47 11.19 9.51
C SER A 77 4.89 12.13 10.56
N ILE A 78 4.59 11.59 11.74
CA ILE A 78 4.14 12.31 12.93
C ILE A 78 5.27 12.27 13.96
N THR A 79 5.57 13.41 14.60
CA THR A 79 6.55 13.52 15.67
C THR A 79 5.97 13.09 17.02
N PRO A 80 6.78 12.57 17.95
CA PRO A 80 6.34 12.09 19.26
C PRO A 80 5.42 13.01 20.05
N ASP A 81 5.63 14.33 19.97
CA ASP A 81 4.85 15.35 20.67
C ASP A 81 3.40 15.46 20.19
N LYS A 82 3.10 14.96 18.98
CA LYS A 82 1.76 15.00 18.37
C LYS A 82 0.97 13.71 18.54
N ILE A 83 1.60 12.66 19.05
CA ILE A 83 1.02 11.34 19.22
C ILE A 83 0.40 11.26 20.63
N LYS A 84 -0.88 10.90 20.71
CA LYS A 84 -1.62 10.90 21.98
C LYS A 84 -1.66 9.51 22.60
N ILE A 85 -1.66 9.49 23.94
CA ILE A 85 -1.96 8.29 24.72
C ILE A 85 -3.39 7.84 24.37
N GLY A 86 -3.57 6.53 24.20
CA GLY A 86 -4.82 5.90 23.79
C GLY A 86 -5.01 5.71 22.29
N GLU A 87 -4.14 6.28 21.44
CA GLU A 87 -4.10 5.97 20.01
C GLU A 87 -3.60 4.54 19.76
N ASN A 88 -4.00 3.92 18.64
CA ASN A 88 -3.52 2.60 18.26
C ASN A 88 -2.06 2.70 17.76
N LEU A 89 -1.21 1.78 18.22
CA LEU A 89 0.15 1.61 17.74
C LEU A 89 0.31 0.22 17.13
N ILE A 90 0.89 0.16 15.94
CA ILE A 90 1.30 -1.11 15.31
C ILE A 90 2.81 -1.10 15.11
N GLU A 91 3.48 -2.03 15.77
CA GLU A 91 4.90 -2.33 15.61
C GLU A 91 5.11 -3.58 14.74
N LEU A 92 6.35 -3.82 14.30
CA LEU A 92 6.65 -5.03 13.52
C LEU A 92 6.42 -6.32 14.31
N ALA A 93 6.55 -6.28 15.63
CA ALA A 93 6.32 -7.43 16.50
C ALA A 93 4.85 -7.86 16.47
N ASP A 94 3.92 -6.93 16.23
CA ASP A 94 2.48 -7.17 16.30
C ASP A 94 1.91 -7.84 15.06
N ILE A 95 2.70 -8.00 14.00
CA ILE A 95 2.29 -8.64 12.74
C ILE A 95 2.89 -10.05 12.67
N GLU A 96 2.07 -11.06 12.53
CA GLU A 96 2.54 -12.43 12.31
C GLU A 96 3.13 -12.60 10.90
N SER A 97 4.25 -13.32 10.83
CA SER A 97 4.93 -13.54 9.55
C SER A 97 4.11 -14.49 8.69
N TYR A 98 4.04 -14.23 7.39
CA TYR A 98 3.36 -15.09 6.40
C TYR A 98 1.85 -15.26 6.55
N SER A 99 1.19 -14.61 7.52
CA SER A 99 -0.25 -14.79 7.76
C SER A 99 -1.12 -13.60 7.40
N GLY A 100 -0.52 -12.41 7.34
CA GLY A 100 -1.25 -11.18 7.10
C GLY A 100 -2.02 -10.65 8.33
N LYS A 101 -1.84 -11.29 9.50
CA LYS A 101 -2.65 -11.04 10.70
C LYS A 101 -1.89 -10.25 11.76
N LEU A 102 -2.65 -9.48 12.52
CA LEU A 102 -2.18 -8.92 13.79
C LEU A 102 -2.29 -9.97 14.89
N ILE A 103 -1.22 -10.13 15.66
CA ILE A 103 -1.21 -10.93 16.89
C ILE A 103 -1.48 -10.08 18.12
N ASN A 104 -1.28 -8.76 18.02
CA ASN A 104 -1.54 -7.82 19.08
C ASN A 104 -2.07 -6.50 18.52
N VAL A 105 -2.88 -5.81 19.31
CA VAL A 105 -3.38 -4.47 19.00
C VAL A 105 -3.26 -3.64 20.27
N GLU A 106 -2.14 -2.95 20.41
CA GLU A 106 -1.86 -2.16 21.58
C GLU A 106 -2.27 -0.70 21.39
N LYS A 107 -2.77 -0.12 22.48
CA LYS A 107 -2.91 1.33 22.59
C LYS A 107 -1.67 1.89 23.24
N ILE A 108 -1.29 3.08 22.81
CA ILE A 108 -0.19 3.83 23.40
C ILE A 108 -0.55 4.14 24.86
N THR A 109 0.21 3.59 25.80
CA THR A 109 0.06 3.85 27.24
C THR A 109 1.05 4.90 27.73
N GLU A 110 2.17 5.07 27.03
CA GLU A 110 3.27 5.96 27.39
C GLU A 110 3.74 6.80 26.19
N LYS A 111 4.53 7.84 26.46
CA LYS A 111 5.05 8.69 25.39
C LYS A 111 6.01 7.91 24.49
N VAL A 112 5.73 7.88 23.19
CA VAL A 112 6.62 7.26 22.20
C VAL A 112 7.93 8.04 22.06
N GLY A 113 9.05 7.36 21.86
CA GLY A 113 10.37 7.98 21.77
C GLY A 113 10.79 8.43 20.37
N SER A 114 10.07 8.02 19.32
CA SER A 114 10.46 8.24 17.92
C SER A 114 9.26 8.52 17.03
N ASN A 115 9.53 9.16 15.88
CA ASN A 115 8.53 9.41 14.86
C ASN A 115 7.82 8.11 14.45
N LYS A 116 6.56 8.25 14.06
CA LYS A 116 5.72 7.18 13.54
C LYS A 116 5.07 7.62 12.24
N TYR A 117 4.61 6.67 11.42
CA TYR A 117 3.74 7.00 10.30
C TYR A 117 2.28 6.92 10.72
N GLN A 118 1.47 7.89 10.30
CA GLN A 118 0.03 7.83 10.48
C GLN A 118 -0.59 6.92 9.41
N TYR A 119 -1.55 6.09 9.81
CA TYR A 119 -2.38 5.29 8.91
C TYR A 119 -3.86 5.47 9.23
N VAL A 120 -4.70 5.15 8.24
CA VAL A 120 -6.16 5.05 8.39
C VAL A 120 -6.62 3.61 8.20
N LYS A 121 -7.81 3.31 8.71
CA LYS A 121 -8.44 2.01 8.55
C LYS A 121 -8.55 1.68 7.05
N GLY A 122 -8.08 0.50 6.67
CA GLY A 122 -8.06 0.03 5.29
C GLY A 122 -6.73 0.23 4.57
N ASP A 123 -5.78 0.97 5.13
CA ASP A 123 -4.41 1.05 4.58
C ASP A 123 -3.73 -0.33 4.64
N VAL A 124 -2.89 -0.65 3.67
CA VAL A 124 -2.00 -1.81 3.70
C VAL A 124 -0.71 -1.41 4.39
N LEU A 125 -0.41 -1.98 5.55
CA LEU A 125 0.83 -1.74 6.27
C LEU A 125 1.88 -2.76 5.82
N PHE A 126 2.86 -2.32 5.03
CA PHE A 126 3.90 -3.19 4.46
C PHE A 126 5.24 -3.02 5.18
N ALA A 127 5.81 -4.11 5.71
CA ALA A 127 7.12 -4.07 6.35
C ALA A 127 8.26 -3.90 5.33
N LYS A 128 8.96 -2.76 5.39
CA LYS A 128 10.17 -2.52 4.59
C LYS A 128 11.40 -3.22 5.17
N LEU A 129 11.42 -3.47 6.48
CA LEU A 129 12.50 -4.17 7.15
C LEU A 129 12.27 -5.68 7.07
N ARG A 130 13.28 -6.42 6.60
CA ARG A 130 13.22 -7.90 6.42
C ARG A 130 11.98 -8.33 5.65
N PRO A 131 11.77 -7.83 4.41
CA PRO A 131 10.54 -8.08 3.64
C PRO A 131 10.29 -9.57 3.35
N TYR A 132 11.33 -10.41 3.40
CA TYR A 132 11.20 -11.86 3.28
C TYR A 132 10.33 -12.51 4.37
N LEU A 133 10.13 -11.85 5.52
CA LEU A 133 9.22 -12.30 6.59
C LEU A 133 7.74 -12.10 6.24
N LYS A 134 7.44 -11.40 5.14
CA LYS A 134 6.06 -11.15 4.66
C LYS A 134 5.13 -10.62 5.76
N LYS A 135 5.63 -9.66 6.54
CA LYS A 135 4.83 -8.93 7.51
C LYS A 135 4.07 -7.83 6.77
N VAL A 136 2.82 -8.13 6.47
CA VAL A 136 1.86 -7.22 5.85
C VAL A 136 0.55 -7.32 6.62
N VAL A 137 -0.20 -6.23 6.74
CA VAL A 137 -1.54 -6.28 7.35
C VAL A 137 -2.45 -5.20 6.79
N LEU A 138 -3.73 -5.50 6.64
CA LEU A 138 -4.76 -4.49 6.40
C LEU A 138 -5.10 -3.80 7.73
N ALA A 139 -4.94 -2.49 7.81
CA ALA A 139 -5.14 -1.72 9.03
C ALA A 139 -6.62 -1.82 9.51
N PRO A 140 -6.89 -2.39 10.68
CA PRO A 140 -8.27 -2.60 11.15
C PRO A 140 -8.92 -1.33 11.72
N ASN A 141 -8.11 -0.32 12.06
CA ASN A 141 -8.50 0.93 12.69
C ASN A 141 -7.59 2.08 12.23
N ASN A 142 -7.77 3.28 12.77
CA ASN A 142 -6.88 4.43 12.54
C ASN A 142 -5.81 4.48 13.65
N GLY A 143 -4.60 4.91 13.31
CA GLY A 143 -3.56 5.03 14.32
C GLY A 143 -2.21 5.43 13.76
N VAL A 144 -1.16 5.03 14.47
CA VAL A 144 0.22 5.24 14.07
C VAL A 144 0.98 3.92 14.05
N CYS A 145 1.90 3.76 13.12
CA CYS A 145 2.76 2.57 13.02
C CYS A 145 4.23 2.98 13.03
N THR A 146 5.11 2.03 13.35
CA THR A 146 6.55 2.23 13.20
C THR A 146 6.90 2.70 11.78
N THR A 147 7.96 3.51 11.65
CA THR A 147 8.41 3.99 10.33
C THR A 147 9.00 2.89 9.45
N GLU A 148 9.09 1.66 9.97
CA GLU A 148 9.43 0.45 9.23
C GLU A 148 8.24 -0.20 8.53
N LEU A 149 7.02 0.20 8.89
CA LEU A 149 5.77 -0.16 8.22
C LEU A 149 5.35 0.98 7.30
N LEU A 150 5.23 0.70 6.01
CA LEU A 150 4.79 1.66 5.01
C LEU A 150 3.27 1.59 4.90
N PRO A 151 2.50 2.61 5.33
CA PRO A 151 1.06 2.65 5.09
C PRO A 151 0.78 3.00 3.63
N ILE A 152 0.35 2.01 2.87
CA ILE A 152 0.06 2.10 1.45
C ILE A 152 -1.45 2.15 1.26
N ASP A 153 -1.90 3.14 0.48
CA ASP A 153 -3.28 3.26 0.05
C ASP A 153 -3.34 3.37 -1.48
N GLY A 154 -4.22 2.56 -2.08
CA GLY A 154 -4.46 2.51 -3.52
C GLY A 154 -5.38 3.63 -3.98
N ILE A 155 -4.96 4.38 -5.00
CA ILE A 155 -5.82 5.38 -5.64
C ILE A 155 -6.73 4.62 -6.60
N ASN A 156 -8.04 4.60 -6.34
CA ASN A 156 -9.03 3.84 -7.13
C ASN A 156 -8.70 2.34 -7.29
N ILE A 157 -7.91 1.78 -6.37
CA ILE A 157 -7.55 0.36 -6.31
C ILE A 157 -8.06 -0.21 -4.99
N ASN A 158 -8.61 -1.43 -5.04
CA ASN A 158 -9.02 -2.13 -3.83
C ASN A 158 -7.78 -2.56 -3.03
N ASN A 159 -7.66 -2.12 -1.78
CA ASN A 159 -6.51 -2.47 -0.94
C ASN A 159 -6.43 -3.99 -0.62
N ASN A 160 -7.51 -4.76 -0.78
CA ASN A 160 -7.44 -6.23 -0.73
C ASN A 160 -6.68 -6.86 -1.91
N PHE A 161 -6.51 -6.13 -3.01
CA PHE A 161 -5.63 -6.54 -4.11
C PHE A 161 -4.16 -6.20 -3.81
N LEU A 162 -3.89 -5.19 -2.97
CA LEU A 162 -2.55 -4.76 -2.57
C LEU A 162 -2.02 -5.54 -1.35
N TYR A 163 -2.91 -6.14 -0.55
CA TYR A 163 -2.65 -6.98 0.62
C TYR A 163 -2.48 -8.45 0.24
#